data_AF-A0A4R3G1G5-F1
#
_entry.id   AF-A0A4R3G1G5-F1
#
_cell.length_a   1.000
_cell.length_b   1.000
_cell.length_c   1.000
_cell.angle_alpha   90.00
_cell.angle_beta   90.00
_cell.angle_gamma   90.00
#
_symmetry.space_group_name_H-M   'P 1'
#
loop_
_entity.id
_entity.type
_entity.pdbx_description
1 polymer ?
#
loop_
_entity_poly.entity_id
_entity_poly.type
_entity_poly.pdbx_seq_one_letter_code
_entity_poly.pdbx_strand_id
1 'polypeptide(L)'
;MGIFPCLYAPLLLLVSLQSAVAEEVSAPSRWIGRVAEDRREFGWPGSGLEMVFRGTSLELSLEDSGNNSVMLDVDGHVSRLDLAKGSKLYVVADGLPNGQHSVRLTRRTEGLFGNTRFLSAETDGSFLQSRPSPRRLLVVGDSISAGYGVEAKIAGCKPDANAEAENQYLTYEAITGRTLGSDVTTLAKSGIGVSRADDDGEVMAGLIDRATPTDKNGSPSLSDPDYQAIIVNLGTNDFGSGLRPPTFVKDYAALLSKLRTEHPDALIYAALGPMLSDPDFAAGEAAVKAVVDSRIAAGDTRLHYLRLRVAVGSYGCNWHPSPPTHAAMAQILTDRLRKDLNWSAAP
;
A
#
# COMPACT_ATOMS: atom_id res chain seq x y z
N MET A 1 10.65 85.88 -4.25
CA MET A 1 9.61 84.85 -3.96
C MET A 1 9.80 83.73 -4.98
N GLY A 2 10.55 82.68 -4.59
CA GLY A 2 10.92 81.59 -5.48
C GLY A 2 9.87 80.49 -5.51
N ILE A 3 9.45 80.10 -6.71
CA ILE A 3 8.53 78.99 -6.97
C ILE A 3 9.39 77.76 -7.28
N PHE A 4 9.29 76.71 -6.47
CA PHE A 4 9.85 75.38 -6.77
C PHE A 4 8.71 74.45 -7.17
N PRO A 5 8.76 73.80 -8.36
CA PRO A 5 7.82 72.75 -8.70
C PRO A 5 8.29 71.41 -8.12
N CYS A 6 7.46 70.80 -7.27
CA CYS A 6 7.60 69.41 -6.86
C CYS A 6 7.24 68.49 -8.04
N LEU A 7 8.25 67.89 -8.67
CA LEU A 7 8.07 66.76 -9.59
C LEU A 7 7.87 65.47 -8.77
N TYR A 8 6.67 64.92 -8.82
CA TYR A 8 6.39 63.54 -8.39
C TYR A 8 6.88 62.58 -9.49
N ALA A 9 7.94 61.83 -9.22
CA ALA A 9 8.36 60.70 -10.04
C ALA A 9 7.57 59.45 -9.60
N PRO A 10 6.92 58.71 -10.51
CA PRO A 10 6.27 57.45 -10.16
C PRO A 10 7.34 56.39 -9.90
N LEU A 11 7.32 55.81 -8.69
CA LEU A 11 8.14 54.66 -8.35
C LEU A 11 7.58 53.43 -9.08
N LEU A 12 8.12 53.13 -10.26
CA LEU A 12 7.87 51.87 -10.96
C LEU A 12 8.49 50.74 -10.15
N LEU A 13 7.66 49.98 -9.41
CA LEU A 13 8.04 48.69 -8.88
C LEU A 13 8.26 47.74 -10.06
N LEU A 14 9.52 47.54 -10.43
CA LEU A 14 9.94 46.42 -11.27
C LEU A 14 9.77 45.13 -10.45
N VAL A 15 8.63 44.47 -10.62
CA VAL A 15 8.47 43.07 -10.21
C VAL A 15 9.31 42.25 -11.18
N SER A 16 10.50 41.81 -10.75
CA SER A 16 11.25 40.82 -11.50
C SER A 16 10.44 39.53 -11.50
N LEU A 17 9.88 39.15 -12.64
CA LEU A 17 9.48 37.78 -12.91
C LEU A 17 10.78 36.96 -12.90
N GLN A 18 11.18 36.48 -11.71
CA GLN A 18 12.09 35.34 -11.64
C GLN A 18 11.29 34.18 -12.22
N SER A 19 11.57 33.83 -13.47
CA SER A 19 11.24 32.50 -13.98
C SER A 19 11.80 31.52 -12.96
N ALA A 20 10.94 30.79 -12.27
CA ALA A 20 11.39 29.75 -11.37
C ALA A 20 12.24 28.79 -12.21
N VAL A 21 13.49 28.59 -11.78
CA VAL A 21 14.40 27.67 -12.45
C VAL A 21 13.87 26.28 -12.16
N ALA A 22 13.71 25.45 -13.18
CA ALA A 22 13.29 24.07 -13.00
C ALA A 22 14.22 23.38 -11.97
N GLU A 23 13.62 22.70 -11.00
CA GLU A 23 14.34 21.92 -10.00
C GLU A 23 14.25 20.44 -10.34
N GLU A 24 15.38 19.72 -10.22
CA GLU A 24 15.43 18.26 -10.35
C GLU A 24 15.89 17.64 -9.02
N VAL A 25 15.23 16.56 -8.60
CA VAL A 25 15.61 15.78 -7.41
C VAL A 25 15.78 14.30 -7.73
N SER A 26 16.67 13.64 -6.99
CA SER A 26 16.97 12.20 -7.13
C SER A 26 16.34 11.33 -6.04
N ALA A 27 15.58 11.93 -5.12
CA ALA A 27 14.78 11.29 -4.09
C ALA A 27 13.37 11.91 -4.03
N PRO A 28 12.32 11.12 -3.72
CA PRO A 28 10.98 11.66 -3.58
C PRO A 28 10.84 12.47 -2.29
N SER A 29 9.75 13.26 -2.19
CA SER A 29 9.40 13.95 -0.94
C SER A 29 9.13 12.94 0.19
N ARG A 30 8.61 11.75 -0.14
CA ARG A 30 8.38 10.64 0.78
C ARG A 30 8.18 9.30 0.06
N TRP A 31 8.65 8.22 0.66
CA TRP A 31 8.32 6.84 0.26
C TRP A 31 7.03 6.35 0.91
N ILE A 32 6.28 5.52 0.17
CA ILE A 32 5.01 4.94 0.62
C ILE A 32 5.15 3.43 0.72
N GLY A 33 4.73 2.89 1.86
CA GLY A 33 4.89 1.47 2.18
C GLY A 33 6.36 1.12 2.42
N ARG A 34 6.67 -0.16 2.27
CA ARG A 34 8.06 -0.65 2.35
C ARG A 34 8.74 -0.59 0.99
N VAL A 35 9.97 -0.07 0.97
CA VAL A 35 10.77 0.12 -0.24
C VAL A 35 12.25 -0.19 0.05
N ALA A 36 13.04 -0.46 -0.98
CA ALA A 36 14.49 -0.48 -0.90
C ALA A 36 15.02 0.94 -1.20
N GLU A 37 15.09 1.79 -0.17
CA GLU A 37 15.44 3.22 -0.33
C GLU A 37 16.82 3.45 -0.94
N ASP A 38 17.80 2.60 -0.61
CA ASP A 38 19.17 2.65 -1.12
C ASP A 38 19.24 2.47 -2.65
N ARG A 39 18.37 1.60 -3.19
CA ARG A 39 18.20 1.37 -4.62
C ARG A 39 17.09 2.21 -5.24
N ARG A 40 16.28 2.88 -4.42
CA ARG A 40 15.08 3.64 -4.81
C ARG A 40 14.05 2.76 -5.53
N GLU A 41 13.94 1.51 -5.09
CA GLU A 41 13.08 0.49 -5.66
C GLU A 41 11.87 0.19 -4.77
N PHE A 42 10.71 0.02 -5.39
CA PHE A 42 9.48 -0.37 -4.72
C PHE A 42 8.77 -1.47 -5.53
N GLY A 43 8.19 -2.42 -4.81
CA GLY A 43 7.70 -3.67 -5.40
C GLY A 43 6.45 -4.26 -4.73
N TRP A 44 6.15 -3.84 -3.50
CA TRP A 44 4.98 -4.31 -2.78
C TRP A 44 3.70 -3.68 -3.35
N PRO A 45 2.56 -4.39 -3.35
CA PRO A 45 1.29 -3.80 -3.75
C PRO A 45 0.98 -2.59 -2.84
N GLY A 46 0.53 -1.48 -3.42
CA GLY A 46 0.31 -0.22 -2.69
C GLY A 46 1.56 0.61 -2.35
N SER A 47 2.78 0.06 -2.50
CA SER A 47 4.02 0.83 -2.31
C SER A 47 4.25 1.84 -3.42
N GLY A 48 5.05 2.86 -3.16
CA GLY A 48 5.38 3.89 -4.14
C GLY A 48 5.95 5.14 -3.50
N LEU A 49 5.55 6.32 -3.99
CA LEU A 49 6.14 7.58 -3.59
C LEU A 49 5.14 8.74 -3.62
N GLU A 50 5.52 9.82 -2.94
CA GLU A 50 4.83 11.09 -2.95
C GLU A 50 5.83 12.20 -3.28
N MET A 51 5.41 13.10 -4.18
CA MET A 51 6.07 14.35 -4.49
C MET A 51 5.18 15.49 -3.99
N VAL A 52 5.77 16.43 -3.26
CA VAL A 52 5.13 17.70 -2.93
C VAL A 52 5.97 18.78 -3.57
N PHE A 53 5.36 19.65 -4.35
CA PHE A 53 6.07 20.69 -5.07
C PHE A 53 5.26 21.98 -5.08
N ARG A 54 5.93 23.09 -5.40
CA ARG A 54 5.31 24.36 -5.74
C ARG A 54 5.68 24.70 -7.17
N GLY A 55 4.69 24.78 -8.07
CA GLY A 55 4.91 24.97 -9.51
C GLY A 55 3.61 24.79 -10.28
N THR A 56 3.72 24.50 -11.57
CA THR A 56 2.60 24.18 -12.47
C THR A 56 2.71 22.81 -13.13
N SER A 57 3.89 22.20 -13.14
CA SER A 57 4.14 20.89 -13.75
C SER A 57 5.05 19.99 -12.92
N LEU A 58 4.93 18.68 -13.16
CA LEU A 58 5.78 17.64 -12.57
C LEU A 58 5.98 16.50 -13.57
N GLU A 59 7.24 16.16 -13.78
CA GLU A 59 7.68 15.00 -14.56
C GLU A 59 8.42 14.02 -13.66
N LEU A 60 8.21 12.71 -13.87
CA LEU A 60 8.90 11.64 -13.15
C LEU A 60 9.62 10.73 -14.14
N SER A 61 10.89 10.45 -13.84
CA SER A 61 11.67 9.42 -14.53
C SER A 61 11.64 8.14 -13.70
N LEU A 62 11.04 7.08 -14.23
CA LEU A 62 10.90 5.78 -13.58
C LEU A 62 11.48 4.68 -14.48
N GLU A 63 12.08 3.66 -13.87
CA GLU A 63 12.45 2.43 -14.54
C GLU A 63 11.58 1.28 -14.04
N ASP A 64 10.84 0.65 -14.94
CA ASP A 64 10.03 -0.53 -14.61
C ASP A 64 10.62 -1.80 -15.21
N SER A 65 10.77 -2.85 -14.40
CA SER A 65 11.36 -4.11 -14.86
C SER A 65 10.35 -5.09 -15.45
N GLY A 66 9.04 -4.85 -15.32
CA GLY A 66 8.00 -5.77 -15.76
C GLY A 66 6.79 -5.09 -16.37
N ASN A 67 5.60 -5.45 -15.88
CA ASN A 67 4.31 -5.01 -16.41
C ASN A 67 3.48 -4.43 -15.27
N ASN A 68 3.89 -3.28 -14.77
CA ASN A 68 3.26 -2.64 -13.62
C ASN A 68 2.41 -1.45 -14.03
N SER A 69 1.49 -1.11 -13.14
CA SER A 69 0.70 0.10 -13.21
C SER A 69 0.53 0.69 -11.82
N VAL A 70 0.28 1.99 -11.77
CA VAL A 70 0.12 2.74 -10.52
C VAL A 70 -1.19 3.49 -10.54
N MET A 71 -1.72 3.76 -9.34
CA MET A 71 -2.67 4.84 -9.14
C MET A 71 -1.88 6.13 -9.00
N LEU A 72 -2.18 7.10 -9.85
CA LEU A 72 -1.67 8.45 -9.82
C LEU A 72 -2.74 9.37 -9.22
N ASP A 73 -2.45 9.95 -8.06
CA ASP A 73 -3.30 10.90 -7.36
C ASP A 73 -2.65 12.28 -7.42
N VAL A 74 -3.30 13.23 -8.10
CA VAL A 74 -2.86 14.64 -8.22
C VAL A 74 -3.88 15.51 -7.49
N ASP A 75 -3.50 16.04 -6.32
CA ASP A 75 -4.37 16.86 -5.46
C ASP A 75 -5.77 16.23 -5.20
N GLY A 76 -5.82 14.91 -5.00
CA GLY A 76 -7.06 14.15 -4.77
C GLY A 76 -7.73 13.63 -6.05
N HIS A 77 -7.21 13.96 -7.23
CA HIS A 77 -7.71 13.46 -8.52
C HIS A 77 -6.97 12.20 -8.91
N VAL A 78 -7.65 11.07 -8.76
CA VAL A 78 -7.07 9.74 -8.94
C VAL A 78 -7.29 9.23 -10.36
N SER A 79 -6.22 8.73 -10.97
CA SER A 79 -6.18 8.12 -12.31
C SER A 79 -5.25 6.91 -12.32
N ARG A 80 -5.32 6.10 -13.37
CA ARG A 80 -4.40 4.98 -13.61
C ARG A 80 -3.29 5.44 -14.55
N LEU A 81 -2.05 5.08 -14.24
CA LEU A 81 -0.90 5.23 -15.12
C LEU A 81 -0.25 3.85 -15.33
N ASP A 82 -0.18 3.40 -16.58
CA ASP A 82 0.53 2.18 -16.96
C ASP A 82 2.01 2.48 -17.20
N LEU A 83 2.88 1.68 -16.60
CA LEU A 83 4.33 1.85 -16.73
C LEU A 83 4.84 1.02 -17.90
N ALA A 84 5.54 1.68 -18.82
CA ALA A 84 6.26 0.99 -19.87
C ALA A 84 7.61 0.48 -19.33
N LYS A 85 7.96 -0.76 -19.72
CA LYS A 85 9.22 -1.41 -19.35
C LYS A 85 10.45 -0.57 -19.72
N GLY A 86 11.45 -0.58 -18.84
CA GLY A 86 12.68 0.20 -18.93
C GLY A 86 12.52 1.62 -18.38
N SER A 87 13.54 2.44 -18.54
CA SER A 87 13.53 3.84 -18.09
C SER A 87 12.66 4.71 -19.00
N LYS A 88 11.71 5.44 -18.40
CA LYS A 88 10.74 6.29 -19.09
C LYS A 88 10.45 7.55 -18.28
N LEU A 89 10.23 8.64 -19.01
CA LEU A 89 9.76 9.90 -18.46
C LEU A 89 8.23 9.95 -18.55
N TYR A 90 7.57 10.37 -17.48
CA TYR A 90 6.13 10.49 -17.36
C TYR A 90 5.78 11.92 -16.93
N VAL A 91 5.03 12.64 -17.75
CA VAL A 91 4.39 13.89 -17.35
C VAL A 91 3.19 13.52 -16.48
N VAL A 92 3.31 13.75 -15.17
CA VAL A 92 2.28 13.34 -14.20
C VAL A 92 1.40 14.51 -13.74
N ALA A 93 1.87 15.74 -13.94
CA ALA A 93 1.08 16.95 -13.82
C ALA A 93 1.54 17.99 -14.83
N ASP A 94 0.60 18.66 -15.48
CA ASP A 94 0.87 19.74 -16.43
C ASP A 94 -0.26 20.77 -16.37
N GLY A 95 0.07 22.06 -16.55
CA GLY A 95 -0.89 23.14 -16.58
C GLY A 95 -1.67 23.37 -15.28
N LEU A 96 -1.13 22.99 -14.12
CA LEU A 96 -1.76 23.27 -12.83
C LEU A 96 -1.68 24.78 -12.49
N PRO A 97 -2.62 25.31 -11.69
CA PRO A 97 -2.50 26.68 -11.19
C PRO A 97 -1.24 26.82 -10.34
N ASN A 98 -0.39 27.82 -10.59
CA ASN A 98 0.83 28.02 -9.80
C ASN A 98 0.53 28.05 -8.29
N GLY A 99 1.03 27.04 -7.58
CA GLY A 99 0.64 26.77 -6.21
C GLY A 99 1.38 25.57 -5.66
N GLN A 100 1.01 25.16 -4.45
CA GLN A 100 1.52 23.92 -3.86
C GLN A 100 0.62 22.76 -4.30
N HIS A 101 1.25 21.66 -4.75
CA HIS A 101 0.59 20.46 -5.22
C HIS A 101 1.18 19.22 -4.55
N SER A 102 0.37 18.16 -4.47
CA SER A 102 0.79 16.83 -4.06
C SER A 102 0.47 15.82 -5.15
N VAL A 103 1.47 15.01 -5.49
CA VAL A 103 1.36 13.93 -6.45
C VAL A 103 1.80 12.64 -5.80
N ARG A 104 0.89 11.68 -5.68
CA ARG A 104 1.12 10.37 -5.07
C ARG A 104 0.99 9.28 -6.12
N LEU A 105 2.01 8.42 -6.20
CA LEU A 105 2.02 7.22 -7.04
C LEU A 105 2.06 6.01 -6.12
N THR A 106 1.06 5.12 -6.23
CA THR A 106 1.04 3.84 -5.49
C THR A 106 0.77 2.68 -6.43
N ARG A 107 1.53 1.60 -6.31
CA ARG A 107 1.38 0.40 -7.14
C ARG A 107 -0.01 -0.18 -7.04
N ARG A 108 -0.57 -0.49 -8.21
CA ARG A 108 -1.75 -1.35 -8.34
C ARG A 108 -1.36 -2.82 -8.18
N THR A 109 -0.19 -3.18 -8.72
CA THR A 109 0.28 -4.55 -8.90
C THR A 109 1.21 -5.05 -7.78
N GLU A 110 1.16 -6.36 -7.51
CA GLU A 110 2.06 -7.06 -6.59
C GLU A 110 3.45 -7.32 -7.17
N GLY A 111 4.36 -7.85 -6.36
CA GLY A 111 5.78 -8.02 -6.73
C GLY A 111 6.06 -9.06 -7.80
N LEU A 112 5.10 -9.93 -8.13
CA LEU A 112 5.23 -10.91 -9.22
C LEU A 112 5.49 -10.26 -10.58
N PHE A 113 5.13 -8.99 -10.73
CA PHE A 113 5.30 -8.22 -11.96
C PHE A 113 6.58 -7.39 -11.99
N GLY A 114 7.54 -7.66 -11.10
CA GLY A 114 8.83 -6.97 -11.03
C GLY A 114 8.78 -5.66 -10.24
N ASN A 115 9.96 -5.08 -9.98
CA ASN A 115 10.11 -3.82 -9.27
C ASN A 115 10.00 -2.61 -10.20
N THR A 116 9.64 -1.48 -9.61
CA THR A 116 9.74 -0.14 -10.20
C THR A 116 10.79 0.66 -9.43
N ARG A 117 11.62 1.42 -10.14
CA ARG A 117 12.68 2.25 -9.57
C ARG A 117 12.45 3.71 -9.90
N PHE A 118 12.56 4.57 -8.88
CA PHE A 118 12.57 6.02 -9.06
C PHE A 118 13.97 6.49 -9.49
N LEU A 119 14.03 7.26 -10.57
CA LEU A 119 15.29 7.80 -11.10
C LEU A 119 15.46 9.26 -10.72
N SER A 120 14.49 10.11 -11.11
CA SER A 120 14.44 11.53 -10.78
C SER A 120 13.03 12.11 -10.96
N ALA A 121 12.84 13.32 -10.44
CA ALA A 121 11.66 14.14 -10.68
C ALA A 121 12.09 15.57 -11.04
N GLU A 122 11.38 16.19 -11.98
CA GLU A 122 11.60 17.58 -12.40
C GLU A 122 10.30 18.38 -12.28
N THR A 123 10.39 19.60 -11.78
CA THR A 123 9.28 20.56 -11.71
C THR A 123 9.73 21.93 -12.18
N ASP A 124 8.81 22.73 -12.72
CA ASP A 124 9.05 24.12 -13.13
C ASP A 124 9.15 25.11 -11.94
N GLY A 125 9.11 24.60 -10.71
CA GLY A 125 9.25 25.40 -9.49
C GLY A 125 10.19 24.78 -8.47
N SER A 126 9.66 24.34 -7.32
CA SER A 126 10.49 23.80 -6.24
C SER A 126 9.86 22.62 -5.50
N PHE A 127 10.67 21.70 -5.00
CA PHE A 127 10.21 20.59 -4.18
C PHE A 127 10.09 20.94 -2.70
N LEU A 128 9.13 20.31 -2.05
CA LEU A 128 8.81 20.46 -0.64
C LEU A 128 8.88 19.09 0.05
N GLN A 129 9.14 19.11 1.35
CA GLN A 129 9.07 17.91 2.19
C GLN A 129 7.62 17.51 2.44
N SER A 130 7.33 16.21 2.46
CA SER A 130 6.03 15.69 2.89
C SER A 130 6.05 15.27 4.35
N ARG A 131 4.89 15.38 5.02
CA ARG A 131 4.71 14.90 6.39
C ARG A 131 4.05 13.52 6.35
N PRO A 132 4.64 12.49 6.98
CA PRO A 132 4.01 11.18 7.05
C PRO A 132 2.71 11.24 7.87
N SER A 133 1.79 10.31 7.62
CA SER A 133 0.60 10.21 8.46
C SER A 133 0.99 9.82 9.89
N PRO A 134 0.33 10.39 10.92
CA PRO A 134 0.48 9.93 12.30
C PRO A 134 -0.15 8.55 12.52
N ARG A 135 -0.93 8.03 11.56
CA ARG A 135 -1.58 6.73 11.60
C ARG A 135 -0.95 5.82 10.56
N ARG A 136 -0.54 4.62 10.97
CA ARG A 136 0.17 3.63 10.16
C ARG A 136 -0.39 2.25 10.40
N LEU A 137 -0.74 1.60 9.30
CA LEU A 137 -1.29 0.26 9.24
C LEU A 137 -0.31 -0.65 8.51
N LEU A 138 -0.03 -1.82 9.07
CA LEU A 138 0.62 -2.91 8.35
C LEU A 138 -0.42 -3.98 8.02
N VAL A 139 -0.43 -4.43 6.78
CA VAL A 139 -1.20 -5.59 6.35
C VAL A 139 -0.26 -6.65 5.81
N VAL A 140 -0.40 -7.85 6.36
CA VAL A 140 0.32 -9.05 5.96
C VAL A 140 -0.71 -10.00 5.36
N GLY A 141 -0.59 -10.33 4.09
CA GLY A 141 -1.68 -11.03 3.41
C GLY A 141 -1.28 -11.81 2.16
N ASP A 142 -2.29 -12.37 1.52
CA ASP A 142 -2.16 -13.11 0.28
C ASP A 142 -2.74 -12.30 -0.90
N SER A 143 -3.19 -12.99 -1.96
CA SER A 143 -3.81 -12.42 -3.16
C SER A 143 -4.99 -11.48 -2.86
N ILE A 144 -5.69 -11.69 -1.74
CA ILE A 144 -6.79 -10.81 -1.31
C ILE A 144 -6.24 -9.41 -1.00
N SER A 145 -5.13 -9.31 -0.27
CA SER A 145 -4.54 -8.01 0.10
C SER A 145 -3.68 -7.45 -1.03
N ALA A 146 -3.20 -8.28 -1.96
CA ALA A 146 -2.56 -7.81 -3.19
C ALA A 146 -3.54 -7.09 -4.14
N GLY A 147 -4.83 -7.44 -4.07
CA GLY A 147 -5.87 -6.93 -4.96
C GLY A 147 -5.99 -7.72 -6.26
N TYR A 148 -5.56 -8.99 -6.24
CA TYR A 148 -5.55 -9.87 -7.40
C TYR A 148 -6.91 -9.88 -8.10
N GLY A 149 -6.92 -9.48 -9.37
CA GLY A 149 -8.09 -9.59 -10.24
C GLY A 149 -9.32 -8.82 -9.76
N VAL A 150 -9.18 -7.86 -8.84
CA VAL A 150 -10.28 -7.12 -8.23
C VAL A 150 -11.11 -6.34 -9.26
N GLU A 151 -10.51 -5.89 -10.36
CA GLU A 151 -11.22 -5.18 -11.43
C GLU A 151 -11.74 -6.10 -12.54
N ALA A 152 -11.52 -7.42 -12.44
CA ALA A 152 -12.01 -8.36 -13.43
C ALA A 152 -13.54 -8.41 -13.42
N LYS A 153 -14.13 -8.37 -14.63
CA LYS A 153 -15.59 -8.40 -14.82
C LYS A 153 -16.18 -9.82 -14.84
N ILE A 154 -15.33 -10.84 -14.91
CA ILE A 154 -15.70 -12.25 -14.94
C ILE A 154 -14.83 -13.04 -13.97
N ALA A 155 -15.39 -14.07 -13.34
CA ALA A 155 -14.66 -14.90 -12.39
C ALA A 155 -13.64 -15.83 -13.07
N GLY A 156 -13.92 -16.34 -14.27
CA GLY A 156 -13.00 -17.22 -14.98
C GLY A 156 -12.06 -16.45 -15.89
N CYS A 157 -10.95 -15.93 -15.37
CA CYS A 157 -9.91 -15.28 -16.19
C CYS A 157 -8.62 -16.10 -16.25
N LYS A 158 -7.89 -15.87 -17.35
CA LYS A 158 -6.60 -16.51 -17.59
C LYS A 158 -5.52 -15.81 -16.75
N PRO A 159 -4.49 -16.53 -16.28
CA PRO A 159 -3.41 -15.97 -15.47
C PRO A 159 -2.71 -14.75 -16.09
N ASP A 160 -2.69 -14.65 -17.43
CA ASP A 160 -2.01 -13.54 -18.12
C ASP A 160 -2.78 -12.20 -18.05
N ALA A 161 -4.04 -12.20 -17.56
CA ALA A 161 -4.86 -11.01 -17.39
C ALA A 161 -4.68 -10.32 -16.02
N ASN A 162 -3.76 -10.81 -15.18
CA ASN A 162 -3.73 -10.46 -13.76
C ASN A 162 -3.22 -9.04 -13.48
N ALA A 163 -2.14 -8.57 -14.14
CA ALA A 163 -1.59 -7.24 -13.85
C ALA A 163 -2.55 -6.10 -14.20
N GLU A 164 -3.35 -6.26 -15.26
CA GLU A 164 -4.31 -5.24 -15.68
C GLU A 164 -5.47 -5.13 -14.69
N ALA A 165 -5.97 -6.27 -14.22
CA ALA A 165 -7.13 -6.38 -13.34
C ALA A 165 -6.78 -6.34 -11.84
N GLU A 166 -5.51 -6.41 -11.48
CA GLU A 166 -5.03 -6.24 -10.12
C GLU A 166 -4.97 -4.77 -9.74
N ASN A 167 -5.53 -4.44 -8.57
CA ASN A 167 -5.54 -3.07 -8.07
C ASN A 167 -5.59 -3.00 -6.54
N GLN A 168 -4.43 -2.89 -5.91
CA GLN A 168 -4.32 -2.70 -4.47
C GLN A 168 -5.12 -1.49 -3.95
N TYR A 169 -5.30 -0.43 -4.75
CA TYR A 169 -6.07 0.74 -4.30
C TYR A 169 -7.54 0.43 -3.98
N LEU A 170 -8.09 -0.67 -4.52
CA LEU A 170 -9.46 -1.12 -4.27
C LEU A 170 -9.57 -2.16 -3.15
N THR A 171 -8.47 -2.52 -2.50
CA THR A 171 -8.49 -3.54 -1.44
C THR A 171 -9.03 -2.98 -0.12
N TYR A 172 -9.36 -3.90 0.79
CA TYR A 172 -10.07 -3.55 2.02
C TYR A 172 -9.22 -2.68 2.94
N GLU A 173 -7.93 -2.94 2.98
CA GLU A 173 -6.96 -2.18 3.76
C GLU A 173 -6.64 -0.83 3.12
N ALA A 174 -6.58 -0.72 1.78
CA ALA A 174 -6.38 0.56 1.11
C ALA A 174 -7.59 1.49 1.31
N ILE A 175 -8.81 0.96 1.18
CA ILE A 175 -10.05 1.71 1.44
C ILE A 175 -10.09 2.16 2.90
N THR A 176 -9.74 1.27 3.83
CA THR A 176 -9.65 1.60 5.27
C THR A 176 -8.64 2.73 5.51
N GLY A 177 -7.46 2.63 4.89
CA GLY A 177 -6.39 3.61 5.03
C GLY A 177 -6.81 5.01 4.59
N ARG A 178 -7.44 5.12 3.42
CA ARG A 178 -8.02 6.39 2.96
C ARG A 178 -9.12 6.91 3.88
N THR A 179 -9.99 6.02 4.36
CA THR A 179 -11.11 6.39 5.25
C THR A 179 -10.64 6.92 6.62
N LEU A 180 -9.51 6.42 7.11
CA LEU A 180 -8.95 6.79 8.41
C LEU A 180 -7.74 7.71 8.31
N GLY A 181 -7.35 8.13 7.10
CA GLY A 181 -6.18 8.97 6.88
C GLY A 181 -4.88 8.31 7.37
N SER A 182 -4.75 7.00 7.27
CA SER A 182 -3.55 6.25 7.66
C SER A 182 -2.70 5.87 6.46
N ASP A 183 -1.37 5.93 6.63
CA ASP A 183 -0.46 5.25 5.72
C ASP A 183 -0.63 3.74 5.88
N VAL A 184 -0.62 3.02 4.75
CA VAL A 184 -0.80 1.56 4.72
C VAL A 184 0.42 0.94 4.04
N THR A 185 1.08 0.02 4.75
CA THR A 185 2.07 -0.89 4.18
C THR A 185 1.40 -2.23 3.95
N THR A 186 1.42 -2.72 2.72
CA THR A 186 0.85 -4.03 2.37
C THR A 186 1.96 -4.99 1.96
N LEU A 187 2.25 -5.97 2.80
CA LEU A 187 3.16 -7.07 2.54
C LEU A 187 2.33 -8.28 2.12
N ALA A 188 2.04 -8.36 0.82
CA ALA A 188 1.20 -9.39 0.26
C ALA A 188 1.77 -9.98 -1.03
N LYS A 189 1.48 -11.28 -1.23
CA LYS A 189 1.83 -12.04 -2.43
C LYS A 189 0.75 -13.06 -2.73
N SER A 190 0.32 -13.17 -3.99
CA SER A 190 -0.67 -14.16 -4.39
C SER A 190 -0.18 -15.58 -4.15
N GLY A 191 -1.09 -16.45 -3.68
CA GLY A 191 -0.80 -17.87 -3.41
C GLY A 191 -0.02 -18.16 -2.12
N ILE A 192 0.51 -17.13 -1.44
CA ILE A 192 1.32 -17.32 -0.23
C ILE A 192 0.46 -17.79 0.95
N GLY A 193 0.98 -18.75 1.71
CA GLY A 193 0.39 -19.23 2.95
C GLY A 193 1.26 -18.96 4.17
N VAL A 194 0.73 -19.35 5.34
CA VAL A 194 1.50 -19.37 6.59
C VAL A 194 2.41 -20.59 6.66
N SER A 195 1.85 -21.76 6.36
CA SER A 195 2.53 -23.06 6.37
C SER A 195 2.66 -23.68 4.99
N ARG A 196 1.84 -23.20 4.03
CA ARG A 196 1.93 -23.60 2.64
C ARG A 196 2.82 -22.64 1.87
N ALA A 197 3.84 -23.20 1.24
CA ALA A 197 4.66 -22.49 0.29
C ALA A 197 3.85 -22.12 -0.98
N ASP A 198 4.12 -20.95 -1.51
CA ASP A 198 3.67 -20.55 -2.84
C ASP A 198 4.41 -21.32 -3.96
N ASP A 199 4.16 -20.94 -5.21
CA ASP A 199 4.77 -21.57 -6.39
C ASP A 199 6.30 -21.39 -6.45
N ASP A 200 6.88 -20.46 -5.68
CA ASP A 200 8.33 -20.25 -5.55
C ASP A 200 8.94 -21.04 -4.37
N GLY A 201 8.14 -21.79 -3.61
CA GLY A 201 8.60 -22.52 -2.43
C GLY A 201 8.69 -21.66 -1.16
N GLU A 202 8.08 -20.47 -1.13
CA GLU A 202 8.19 -19.52 -0.03
C GLU A 202 6.91 -19.44 0.80
N VAL A 203 7.05 -19.35 2.13
CA VAL A 203 5.95 -18.99 3.05
C VAL A 203 6.09 -17.53 3.48
N MET A 204 5.01 -16.92 3.98
CA MET A 204 5.02 -15.51 4.36
C MET A 204 6.17 -15.14 5.29
N ALA A 205 6.51 -16.01 6.25
CA ALA A 205 7.60 -15.76 7.19
C ALA A 205 8.97 -15.54 6.51
N GLY A 206 9.21 -16.13 5.33
CA GLY A 206 10.45 -15.94 4.56
C GLY A 206 10.43 -14.73 3.61
N LEU A 207 9.26 -14.12 3.42
CA LEU A 207 9.02 -13.02 2.50
C LEU A 207 8.84 -11.69 3.24
N ILE A 208 8.25 -11.72 4.44
CA ILE A 208 7.80 -10.56 5.20
C ILE A 208 8.91 -9.61 5.64
N ASP A 209 10.19 -9.98 5.56
CA ASP A 209 11.31 -9.11 5.94
C ASP A 209 11.91 -8.33 4.77
N ARG A 210 11.54 -8.68 3.53
CA ARG A 210 12.19 -8.12 2.35
C ARG A 210 11.81 -6.65 2.13
N ALA A 211 12.76 -5.86 1.64
CA ALA A 211 12.54 -4.48 1.22
C ALA A 211 11.60 -4.41 0.01
N THR A 212 11.81 -5.28 -0.99
CA THR A 212 10.87 -5.55 -2.08
C THR A 212 10.61 -7.06 -2.20
N PRO A 213 9.47 -7.51 -2.78
CA PRO A 213 9.16 -8.95 -2.89
C PRO A 213 10.23 -9.78 -3.61
N THR A 214 10.98 -9.15 -4.53
CA THR A 214 11.98 -9.79 -5.39
C THR A 214 13.37 -9.88 -4.74
N ASP A 215 13.57 -9.28 -3.56
CA ASP A 215 14.85 -9.24 -2.87
C ASP A 215 15.19 -10.53 -2.11
N LYS A 216 15.44 -11.62 -2.84
CA LYS A 216 15.75 -12.93 -2.24
C LYS A 216 17.05 -12.95 -1.40
N ASN A 217 17.97 -12.01 -1.63
CA ASN A 217 19.27 -11.90 -0.97
C ASN A 217 19.48 -10.56 -0.22
N GLY A 218 18.45 -9.71 -0.15
CA GLY A 218 18.55 -8.38 0.44
C GLY A 218 18.61 -8.42 1.97
N SER A 219 19.26 -7.42 2.57
CA SER A 219 19.08 -7.14 4.00
C SER A 219 17.60 -6.84 4.28
N PRO A 220 17.09 -7.20 5.48
CA PRO A 220 15.78 -6.72 5.91
C PRO A 220 15.71 -5.18 5.78
N SER A 221 14.53 -4.64 5.49
CA SER A 221 14.30 -3.19 5.53
C SER A 221 14.89 -2.61 6.82
N LEU A 222 15.70 -1.54 6.72
CA LEU A 222 16.57 -1.06 7.80
C LEU A 222 15.83 -0.58 9.05
N SER A 223 14.53 -0.27 8.94
CA SER A 223 13.59 -0.25 10.06
C SER A 223 12.20 0.07 9.50
N ASP A 224 11.23 -0.81 9.71
CA ASP A 224 9.84 -0.44 9.49
C ASP A 224 9.40 0.64 10.49
N PRO A 225 8.49 1.54 10.11
CA PRO A 225 7.94 2.49 11.07
C PRO A 225 7.12 1.77 12.14
N ASP A 226 6.92 2.42 13.29
CA ASP A 226 5.96 1.93 14.27
C ASP A 226 4.54 1.95 13.69
N TYR A 227 3.98 0.76 13.49
CA TYR A 227 2.58 0.56 13.13
C TYR A 227 1.72 0.50 14.39
N GLN A 228 0.59 1.22 14.40
CA GLN A 228 -0.35 1.13 15.53
C GLN A 228 -1.29 -0.07 15.39
N ALA A 229 -1.50 -0.56 14.17
CA ALA A 229 -2.23 -1.80 13.91
C ALA A 229 -1.57 -2.65 12.83
N ILE A 230 -1.70 -3.97 13.01
CA ILE A 230 -1.23 -4.99 12.08
C ILE A 230 -2.38 -5.93 11.80
N ILE A 231 -2.71 -6.14 10.53
CA ILE A 231 -3.72 -7.11 10.08
C ILE A 231 -2.98 -8.25 9.41
N VAL A 232 -3.15 -9.47 9.90
CA VAL A 232 -2.66 -10.67 9.24
C VAL A 232 -3.84 -11.41 8.65
N ASN A 233 -4.12 -11.19 7.36
CA ASN A 233 -5.20 -11.88 6.65
C ASN A 233 -4.60 -13.00 5.80
N LEU A 234 -4.32 -14.12 6.46
CA LEU A 234 -3.71 -15.31 5.88
C LEU A 234 -4.45 -16.57 6.34
N GLY A 235 -4.31 -17.64 5.55
CA GLY A 235 -4.96 -18.92 5.76
C GLY A 235 -5.79 -19.39 4.57
N THR A 236 -6.08 -18.52 3.60
CA THR A 236 -6.81 -18.91 2.38
C THR A 236 -6.08 -20.04 1.65
N ASN A 237 -4.77 -19.89 1.43
CA ASN A 237 -3.97 -20.88 0.72
C ASN A 237 -3.66 -22.12 1.54
N ASP A 238 -3.66 -22.01 2.87
CA ASP A 238 -3.46 -23.13 3.80
C ASP A 238 -4.72 -24.00 3.96
N PHE A 239 -5.91 -23.41 3.83
CA PHE A 239 -7.20 -24.11 4.05
C PHE A 239 -8.03 -24.32 2.79
N GLY A 240 -7.76 -23.62 1.70
CA GLY A 240 -8.52 -23.77 0.45
C GLY A 240 -8.49 -25.20 -0.06
N SER A 241 -9.61 -25.65 -0.67
CA SER A 241 -9.72 -26.98 -1.27
C SER A 241 -9.51 -28.14 -0.28
N GLY A 242 -9.91 -27.97 0.98
CA GLY A 242 -9.81 -29.02 2.01
C GLY A 242 -8.42 -29.22 2.60
N LEU A 243 -7.44 -28.38 2.26
CA LEU A 243 -6.08 -28.45 2.82
C LEU A 243 -6.07 -28.16 4.33
N ARG A 244 -5.27 -28.85 5.14
CA ARG A 244 -5.19 -28.61 6.60
C ARG A 244 -3.78 -28.92 7.11
N PRO A 245 -2.77 -28.07 6.81
CA PRO A 245 -1.40 -28.38 7.18
C PRO A 245 -1.28 -28.52 8.71
N PRO A 246 -0.71 -29.62 9.23
CA PRO A 246 -0.65 -29.87 10.68
C PRO A 246 0.24 -28.86 11.41
N THR A 247 1.09 -28.14 10.69
CA THR A 247 1.97 -27.10 11.24
C THR A 247 1.33 -25.72 11.33
N PHE A 248 0.12 -25.52 10.77
CA PHE A 248 -0.52 -24.20 10.70
C PHE A 248 -0.56 -23.45 12.03
N VAL A 249 -1.02 -24.11 13.09
CA VAL A 249 -1.12 -23.48 14.42
C VAL A 249 0.25 -23.03 14.93
N LYS A 250 1.28 -23.86 14.72
CA LYS A 250 2.66 -23.56 15.13
C LYS A 250 3.23 -22.40 14.33
N ASP A 251 3.12 -22.47 13.00
CA ASP A 251 3.74 -21.49 12.10
C ASP A 251 3.03 -20.14 12.21
N TYR A 252 1.70 -20.13 12.38
CA TYR A 252 0.96 -18.88 12.58
C TYR A 252 1.28 -18.25 13.93
N ALA A 253 1.39 -19.07 15.00
CA ALA A 253 1.84 -18.56 16.30
C ALA A 253 3.25 -17.95 16.23
N ALA A 254 4.15 -18.55 15.44
CA ALA A 254 5.49 -18.02 15.22
C ALA A 254 5.46 -16.68 14.46
N LEU A 255 4.65 -16.56 13.40
CA LEU A 255 4.47 -15.31 12.66
C LEU A 255 3.92 -14.19 13.55
N LEU A 256 2.89 -14.46 14.35
CA LEU A 256 2.35 -13.47 15.29
C LEU A 256 3.36 -13.09 16.39
N SER A 257 4.18 -14.04 16.83
CA SER A 257 5.25 -13.78 17.82
C SER A 257 6.35 -12.88 17.25
N LYS A 258 6.73 -13.09 15.99
CA LYS A 258 7.68 -12.23 15.26
C LYS A 258 7.13 -10.80 15.19
N LEU A 259 5.90 -10.64 14.69
CA LEU A 259 5.25 -9.32 14.59
C LEU A 259 5.11 -8.61 15.93
N ARG A 260 4.76 -9.33 17.01
CA ARG A 260 4.72 -8.77 18.36
C ARG A 260 6.11 -8.35 18.86
N THR A 261 7.16 -9.05 18.46
CA THR A 261 8.54 -8.71 18.86
C THR A 261 9.01 -7.44 18.14
N GLU A 262 8.68 -7.30 16.86
CA GLU A 262 9.03 -6.13 16.04
C GLU A 262 8.16 -4.91 16.36
N HIS A 263 6.90 -5.13 16.74
CA HIS A 263 5.93 -4.08 17.03
C HIS A 263 5.23 -4.34 18.38
N PRO A 264 5.94 -4.12 19.51
CA PRO A 264 5.46 -4.50 20.84
C PRO A 264 4.12 -3.85 21.22
N ASP A 265 3.86 -2.62 20.78
CA ASP A 265 2.66 -1.86 21.11
C ASP A 265 1.54 -1.95 20.07
N ALA A 266 1.76 -2.60 18.93
CA ALA A 266 0.76 -2.67 17.87
C ALA A 266 -0.50 -3.45 18.32
N LEU A 267 -1.66 -3.02 17.85
CA LEU A 267 -2.86 -3.85 17.91
C LEU A 267 -2.84 -4.84 16.76
N ILE A 268 -2.80 -6.14 17.05
CA ILE A 268 -2.73 -7.18 16.02
C ILE A 268 -4.11 -7.80 15.81
N TYR A 269 -4.56 -7.86 14.57
CA TYR A 269 -5.72 -8.63 14.13
C TYR A 269 -5.25 -9.85 13.36
N ALA A 270 -5.43 -11.04 13.94
CA ALA A 270 -5.36 -12.29 13.19
C ALA A 270 -6.68 -12.44 12.42
N ALA A 271 -6.64 -12.18 11.12
CA ALA A 271 -7.82 -12.11 10.27
C ALA A 271 -7.96 -13.35 9.39
N LEU A 272 -9.20 -13.63 8.97
CA LEU A 272 -9.49 -14.64 7.97
C LEU A 272 -10.73 -14.25 7.14
N GLY A 273 -10.59 -14.30 5.81
CA GLY A 273 -11.69 -14.17 4.86
C GLY A 273 -11.37 -13.31 3.63
N PRO A 274 -12.26 -13.31 2.62
CA PRO A 274 -13.58 -13.95 2.63
C PRO A 274 -13.67 -15.23 1.78
N MET A 275 -12.58 -15.66 1.13
CA MET A 275 -12.64 -16.57 -0.03
C MET A 275 -12.93 -18.04 0.28
N LEU A 276 -12.65 -18.50 1.51
CA LEU A 276 -12.81 -19.92 1.84
C LEU A 276 -14.27 -20.37 1.75
N SER A 277 -14.47 -21.60 1.26
CA SER A 277 -15.75 -22.31 1.31
C SER A 277 -16.23 -22.47 2.76
N ASP A 278 -17.52 -22.76 3.00
CA ASP A 278 -18.01 -22.98 4.38
C ASP A 278 -17.20 -23.97 5.22
N PRO A 279 -16.92 -25.21 4.75
CA PRO A 279 -16.12 -26.16 5.53
C PRO A 279 -14.66 -25.75 5.67
N ASP A 280 -14.08 -25.08 4.66
CA ASP A 280 -12.70 -24.59 4.73
C ASP A 280 -12.57 -23.42 5.70
N PHE A 281 -13.52 -22.49 5.65
CA PHE A 281 -13.58 -21.36 6.53
C PHE A 281 -13.78 -21.79 7.98
N ALA A 282 -14.68 -22.74 8.24
CA ALA A 282 -14.91 -23.23 9.60
C ALA A 282 -13.63 -23.84 10.22
N ALA A 283 -12.89 -24.63 9.44
CA ALA A 283 -11.64 -25.22 9.91
C ALA A 283 -10.52 -24.18 10.06
N GLY A 284 -10.39 -23.25 9.11
CA GLY A 284 -9.45 -22.14 9.20
C GLY A 284 -9.73 -21.25 10.40
N GLU A 285 -10.99 -20.83 10.58
CA GLU A 285 -11.43 -20.00 11.70
C GLU A 285 -11.14 -20.67 13.04
N ALA A 286 -11.42 -21.98 13.18
CA ALA A 286 -11.08 -22.73 14.38
C ALA A 286 -9.57 -22.71 14.67
N ALA A 287 -8.73 -22.91 13.65
CA ALA A 287 -7.28 -22.92 13.81
C ALA A 287 -6.72 -21.53 14.16
N VAL A 288 -7.19 -20.46 13.49
CA VAL A 288 -6.77 -19.08 13.80
C VAL A 288 -7.20 -18.69 15.22
N LYS A 289 -8.45 -19.00 15.61
CA LYS A 289 -8.93 -18.74 16.98
C LYS A 289 -8.13 -19.49 18.02
N ALA A 290 -7.79 -20.76 17.78
CA ALA A 290 -6.95 -21.54 18.70
C ALA A 290 -5.58 -20.88 18.95
N VAL A 291 -4.95 -20.33 17.90
CA VAL A 291 -3.70 -19.56 18.04
C VAL A 291 -3.92 -18.29 18.85
N VAL A 292 -4.96 -17.51 18.53
CA VAL A 292 -5.30 -16.26 19.24
C VAL A 292 -5.56 -16.53 20.73
N ASP A 293 -6.41 -17.50 21.04
CA ASP A 293 -6.78 -17.85 22.41
C ASP A 293 -5.54 -18.30 23.21
N SER A 294 -4.67 -19.13 22.61
CA SER A 294 -3.42 -19.57 23.24
C SER A 294 -2.47 -18.39 23.50
N ARG A 295 -2.36 -17.43 22.58
CA ARG A 295 -1.48 -16.26 22.71
C ARG A 295 -1.99 -15.26 23.75
N ILE A 296 -3.30 -15.03 23.79
CA ILE A 296 -3.95 -14.21 24.83
C ILE A 296 -3.75 -14.85 26.21
N ALA A 297 -3.93 -16.18 26.33
CA ALA A 297 -3.68 -16.91 27.57
C ALA A 297 -2.20 -16.82 28.02
N ALA A 298 -1.27 -16.65 27.07
CA ALA A 298 0.15 -16.40 27.32
C ALA A 298 0.49 -14.91 27.56
N GLY A 299 -0.50 -14.01 27.60
CA GLY A 299 -0.33 -12.60 27.97
C GLY A 299 -0.36 -11.58 26.83
N ASP A 300 -0.58 -11.99 25.58
CA ASP A 300 -0.72 -11.07 24.45
C ASP A 300 -2.09 -10.37 24.45
N THR A 301 -2.21 -9.29 25.23
CA THR A 301 -3.48 -8.58 25.46
C THR A 301 -3.92 -7.67 24.31
N ARG A 302 -3.06 -7.45 23.31
CA ARG A 302 -3.31 -6.58 22.14
C ARG A 302 -3.44 -7.39 20.86
N LEU A 303 -4.07 -8.56 20.96
CA LEU A 303 -4.33 -9.48 19.86
C LEU A 303 -5.84 -9.81 19.81
N HIS A 304 -6.42 -9.76 18.61
CA HIS A 304 -7.81 -10.12 18.37
C HIS A 304 -7.95 -10.98 17.12
N TYR A 305 -8.92 -11.90 17.14
CA TYR A 305 -9.42 -12.50 15.91
C TYR A 305 -10.32 -11.49 15.18
N LEU A 306 -10.11 -11.32 13.87
CA LEU A 306 -10.94 -10.49 13.01
C LEU A 306 -11.56 -11.33 11.89
N ARG A 307 -12.87 -11.54 11.97
CA ARG A 307 -13.62 -12.22 10.92
C ARG A 307 -13.85 -11.27 9.75
N LEU A 308 -13.17 -11.48 8.63
CA LEU A 308 -13.35 -10.71 7.39
C LEU A 308 -14.25 -11.44 6.37
N ARG A 309 -15.10 -12.35 6.86
CA ARG A 309 -16.07 -13.05 6.02
C ARG A 309 -17.31 -12.19 5.85
N VAL A 310 -17.59 -11.82 4.60
CA VAL A 310 -18.73 -11.00 4.19
C VAL A 310 -19.59 -11.76 3.18
N ALA A 311 -20.82 -11.29 2.96
CA ALA A 311 -21.64 -11.78 1.85
C ALA A 311 -20.97 -11.36 0.52
N VAL A 312 -20.71 -12.33 -0.36
CA VAL A 312 -20.07 -12.10 -1.65
C VAL A 312 -21.15 -12.07 -2.73
N GLY A 313 -21.44 -10.88 -3.25
CA GLY A 313 -22.45 -10.69 -4.31
C GLY A 313 -21.90 -10.79 -5.74
N SER A 314 -20.59 -10.64 -5.90
CA SER A 314 -19.88 -10.76 -7.17
C SER A 314 -18.42 -11.08 -6.92
N TYR A 315 -17.73 -11.58 -7.95
CA TYR A 315 -16.35 -12.00 -7.86
C TYR A 315 -15.50 -11.25 -8.87
N GLY A 316 -14.27 -10.94 -8.46
CA GLY A 316 -13.17 -10.67 -9.37
C GLY A 316 -12.59 -11.98 -9.92
N CYS A 317 -11.37 -11.91 -10.41
CA CYS A 317 -10.74 -13.03 -11.11
C CYS A 317 -10.52 -14.24 -10.19
N ASN A 318 -10.71 -15.46 -10.70
CA ASN A 318 -10.53 -16.71 -9.98
C ASN A 318 -11.21 -16.72 -8.60
N TRP A 319 -12.44 -16.21 -8.54
CA TRP A 319 -13.26 -16.11 -7.33
C TRP A 319 -12.71 -15.17 -6.24
N HIS A 320 -11.76 -14.28 -6.59
CA HIS A 320 -11.27 -13.26 -5.67
C HIS A 320 -12.35 -12.22 -5.36
N PRO A 321 -12.21 -11.47 -4.25
CA PRO A 321 -13.21 -10.48 -3.86
C PRO A 321 -13.32 -9.36 -4.91
N SER A 322 -14.57 -9.01 -5.27
CA SER A 322 -14.86 -7.85 -6.11
C SER A 322 -14.74 -6.53 -5.32
N PRO A 323 -14.78 -5.35 -5.97
CA PRO A 323 -14.69 -4.07 -5.26
C PRO A 323 -15.78 -3.88 -4.19
N PRO A 324 -17.07 -4.25 -4.42
CA PRO A 324 -18.08 -4.23 -3.35
C PRO A 324 -17.75 -5.15 -2.17
N THR A 325 -17.14 -6.30 -2.43
CA THR A 325 -16.73 -7.24 -1.38
C THR A 325 -15.59 -6.65 -0.54
N HIS A 326 -14.59 -6.03 -1.19
CA HIS A 326 -13.53 -5.29 -0.49
C HIS A 326 -14.07 -4.11 0.31
N ALA A 327 -15.05 -3.37 -0.22
CA ALA A 327 -15.69 -2.27 0.51
C ALA A 327 -16.42 -2.77 1.78
N ALA A 328 -17.10 -3.92 1.72
CA ALA A 328 -17.73 -4.53 2.89
C ALA A 328 -16.69 -4.99 3.92
N MET A 329 -15.58 -5.58 3.48
CA MET A 329 -14.46 -5.92 4.37
C MET A 329 -13.81 -4.67 4.99
N ALA A 330 -13.65 -3.60 4.21
CA ALA A 330 -13.11 -2.33 4.68
C ALA A 330 -13.97 -1.70 5.77
N GLN A 331 -15.30 -1.81 5.66
CA GLN A 331 -16.21 -1.34 6.70
C GLN A 331 -15.96 -2.06 8.03
N ILE A 332 -15.83 -3.40 8.00
CA ILE A 332 -15.52 -4.19 9.20
C ILE A 332 -14.20 -3.73 9.82
N LEU A 333 -13.14 -3.61 9.02
CA LEU A 333 -11.83 -3.22 9.51
C LEU A 333 -11.83 -1.79 10.05
N THR A 334 -12.44 -0.86 9.32
CA THR A 334 -12.57 0.55 9.70
C THR A 334 -13.27 0.70 11.05
N ASP A 335 -14.42 0.03 11.23
CA ASP A 335 -15.18 0.11 12.48
C ASP A 335 -14.40 -0.47 13.65
N ARG A 336 -13.63 -1.54 13.40
CA ARG A 336 -12.79 -2.16 14.41
C ARG A 336 -11.64 -1.24 14.84
N LEU A 337 -10.94 -0.62 13.89
CA LEU A 337 -9.86 0.34 14.18
C LEU A 337 -10.37 1.60 14.87
N ARG A 338 -11.54 2.13 14.47
CA ARG A 338 -12.21 3.23 15.16
C ARG A 338 -12.44 2.91 16.63
N LYS A 339 -12.99 1.72 16.90
CA LYS A 339 -13.34 1.28 18.24
C LYS A 339 -12.11 1.04 19.11
N ASP A 340 -11.11 0.32 18.60
CA ASP A 340 -10.03 -0.18 19.43
C ASP A 340 -8.83 0.79 19.52
N LEU A 341 -8.69 1.74 18.58
CA LEU A 341 -7.62 2.74 18.55
C LEU A 341 -8.10 4.19 18.66
N ASN A 342 -9.41 4.42 18.76
CA ASN A 342 -10.02 5.76 18.75
C ASN A 342 -9.63 6.59 17.51
N TRP A 343 -9.42 5.94 16.36
CA TRP A 343 -9.15 6.64 15.10
C TRP A 343 -10.44 7.23 14.55
N SER A 344 -10.72 8.51 14.80
CA SER A 344 -11.83 9.22 14.15
C SER A 344 -11.69 9.23 12.61
N ALA A 345 -12.71 9.67 11.87
CA ALA A 345 -12.51 10.01 10.45
C ALA A 345 -11.31 10.97 10.30
N ALA A 346 -10.60 10.86 9.17
CA ALA A 346 -9.50 11.78 8.84
C ALA A 346 -10.00 13.24 8.94
N PRO A 347 -9.20 14.16 9.51
CA PRO A 347 -9.56 15.58 9.58
C PRO A 347 -9.63 16.22 8.19
#